data_AF-A0A7W1J3H7-F1
#
_entry.id   AF-A0A7W1J3H7-F1
#
_cell.length_a   1.000
_cell.length_b   1.000
_cell.length_c   1.000
_cell.angle_alpha   90.00
_cell.angle_beta   90.00
_cell.angle_gamma   90.00
#
_symmetry.space_group_name_H-M   'P 1'
#
loop_
_entity.id
_entity.type
_entity.pdbx_description
1 polymer ?
#
loop_
_entity_poly.entity_id
_entity_poly.type
_entity_poly.pdbx_seq_one_letter_code
_entity_poly.pdbx_strand_id
1 'polypeptide(L)'
;MLERAYLEAGDPRGESGFGGDEARWERARRPIVSAIGRDGTFLDVGCANGLLMQSLAAWAGEEGYRVEPYGLDLIGSLAALARQRLPHWADRVFIGNIMDWRVPFQFDFVRTELEYAPQHRRREMVERLLSEYLSPGGR
;
A
#
# COMPACT_ATOMS: atom_id res chain seq x y z
N MET A 1 -0.75 -17.95 10.89
CA MET A 1 -0.98 -18.89 9.77
C MET A 1 -0.83 -18.19 8.42
N LEU A 2 -1.36 -16.97 8.24
CA LEU A 2 -1.19 -16.18 7.01
C LEU A 2 0.22 -15.57 6.84
N GLU A 3 0.73 -14.90 7.87
CA GLU A 3 2.07 -14.27 7.90
C GLU A 3 3.18 -15.23 7.46
N ARG A 4 3.21 -16.44 8.03
CA ARG A 4 4.20 -17.46 7.68
C ARG A 4 4.11 -17.88 6.21
N ALA A 5 2.90 -18.04 5.69
CA ALA A 5 2.70 -18.44 4.29
C ALA A 5 3.22 -17.37 3.31
N TYR A 6 3.14 -16.09 3.68
CA TYR A 6 3.70 -15.01 2.88
C TYR A 6 5.23 -15.07 2.93
N LEU A 7 5.81 -15.11 4.13
CA LEU A 7 7.28 -15.13 4.31
C LEU A 7 7.97 -16.34 3.67
N GLU A 8 7.27 -17.47 3.52
CA GLU A 8 7.82 -18.71 2.94
C GLU A 8 7.57 -18.84 1.42
N ALA A 9 6.86 -17.91 0.77
CA ALA A 9 6.44 -18.07 -0.62
C ALA A 9 7.61 -18.00 -1.64
N GLY A 10 8.71 -17.32 -1.29
CA GLY A 10 9.94 -17.30 -2.08
C GLY A 10 9.91 -16.46 -3.36
N ASP A 11 8.79 -15.80 -3.65
CA ASP A 11 8.69 -14.80 -4.71
C ASP A 11 7.87 -13.58 -4.26
N PRO A 12 8.14 -12.36 -4.80
CA PRO A 12 7.48 -11.14 -4.38
C PRO A 12 5.94 -11.16 -4.42
N ARG A 13 5.32 -11.91 -5.33
CA ARG A 13 3.84 -11.94 -5.42
C ARG A 13 3.26 -12.81 -4.31
N GLY A 14 3.79 -14.01 -4.11
CA GLY A 14 3.35 -14.90 -3.04
C GLY A 14 3.58 -14.28 -1.66
N GLU A 15 4.71 -13.58 -1.46
CA GLU A 15 5.02 -12.84 -0.23
C GLU A 15 4.11 -11.60 0.00
N SER A 16 3.38 -11.15 -1.02
CA SER A 16 2.33 -10.12 -0.89
C SER A 16 0.94 -10.70 -0.64
N GLY A 17 0.81 -12.04 -0.61
CA GLY A 17 -0.48 -12.73 -0.53
C GLY A 17 -1.20 -12.90 -1.85
N PHE A 18 -0.56 -12.50 -2.95
CA PHE A 18 -1.16 -12.62 -4.26
C PHE A 18 -0.87 -14.00 -4.87
N GLY A 19 -1.93 -14.72 -5.22
CA GLY A 19 -1.81 -15.94 -6.01
C GLY A 19 -1.72 -15.64 -7.51
N GLY A 20 -0.71 -16.19 -8.20
CA GLY A 20 -0.59 -16.13 -9.65
C GLY A 20 0.69 -15.48 -10.15
N ASP A 21 0.79 -15.34 -11.47
CA ASP A 21 1.98 -14.83 -12.14
C ASP A 21 2.03 -13.29 -12.23
N GLU A 22 3.10 -12.77 -12.84
CA GLU A 22 3.34 -11.35 -13.05
C GLU A 22 2.26 -10.70 -13.91
N ALA A 23 1.86 -11.37 -15.00
CA ALA A 23 0.82 -10.86 -15.88
C ALA A 23 -0.53 -10.74 -15.16
N ARG A 24 -0.86 -11.68 -14.27
CA ARG A 24 -2.07 -11.62 -13.43
C ARG A 24 -1.94 -10.52 -12.38
N TRP A 25 -0.77 -10.35 -11.76
CA TRP A 25 -0.50 -9.26 -10.82
C TRP A 25 -0.75 -7.91 -11.48
N GLU A 26 -0.14 -7.68 -12.64
CA GLU A 26 -0.30 -6.43 -13.39
C GLU A 26 -1.76 -6.19 -13.76
N ARG A 27 -2.44 -7.16 -14.37
CA ARG A 27 -3.87 -7.02 -14.73
C ARG A 27 -4.75 -6.68 -13.52
N ALA A 28 -4.44 -7.24 -12.34
CA ALA A 28 -5.23 -7.04 -11.14
C ALA A 28 -4.93 -5.71 -10.44
N ARG A 29 -3.71 -5.17 -10.57
CA ARG A 29 -3.23 -4.02 -9.78
C ARG A 29 -3.00 -2.76 -10.60
N ARG A 30 -2.61 -2.85 -11.87
CA ARG A 30 -2.37 -1.70 -12.75
C ARG A 30 -3.59 -0.77 -12.92
N PRO A 31 -4.86 -1.23 -12.86
CA PRO A 31 -6.00 -0.32 -12.86
C PRO A 31 -5.99 0.74 -11.74
N ILE A 32 -5.27 0.52 -10.64
CA ILE A 32 -5.13 1.51 -9.55
C ILE A 32 -4.46 2.81 -10.08
N VAL A 33 -3.59 2.70 -11.07
CA VAL A 33 -2.89 3.86 -11.66
C VAL A 33 -3.88 4.86 -12.28
N SER A 34 -5.08 4.44 -12.71
CA SER A 34 -6.08 5.36 -13.26
C SER A 34 -6.60 6.38 -12.24
N ALA A 35 -6.37 6.16 -10.94
CA ALA A 35 -6.68 7.14 -9.90
C ALA A 35 -5.58 8.21 -9.76
N ILE A 36 -4.38 7.95 -10.27
CA ILE A 36 -3.22 8.85 -10.18
C ILE A 36 -3.27 9.81 -11.36
N GLY A 37 -3.64 11.06 -11.10
CA GLY A 37 -3.78 12.10 -12.12
C GLY A 37 -2.79 13.26 -12.01
N ARG A 38 -1.82 13.16 -11.09
CA ARG A 38 -0.77 14.16 -10.83
C ARG A 38 0.39 13.51 -10.07
N ASP A 39 1.53 14.18 -10.08
CA ASP A 39 2.63 13.88 -9.16
C ASP A 39 2.17 14.00 -7.70
N GLY A 40 2.75 13.19 -6.83
CA GLY A 40 2.40 13.26 -5.42
C GLY A 40 2.83 12.05 -4.60
N THR A 41 2.31 12.00 -3.39
CA THR A 41 2.59 10.93 -2.42
C THR A 41 1.47 9.88 -2.43
N PHE A 42 1.82 8.61 -2.30
CA PHE A 42 0.87 7.50 -2.32
C PHE A 42 1.05 6.59 -1.11
N LEU A 43 0.01 6.38 -0.31
CA LEU A 43 0.02 5.43 0.80
C LEU A 43 -0.69 4.12 0.41
N ASP A 44 0.04 3.00 0.46
CA ASP A 44 -0.52 1.65 0.38
C ASP A 44 -0.75 1.08 1.78
N VAL A 45 -2.01 1.03 2.21
CA VAL A 45 -2.42 0.42 3.47
C VAL A 45 -2.50 -1.09 3.27
N GLY A 46 -1.89 -1.86 4.17
CA GLY A 46 -1.68 -3.29 3.99
C GLY A 46 -0.61 -3.58 2.95
N CYS A 47 0.52 -2.86 2.98
CA CYS A 47 1.53 -2.93 1.93
C CYS A 47 2.24 -4.29 1.82
N ALA A 48 2.09 -5.17 2.81
CA ALA A 48 2.78 -6.46 2.91
C ALA A 48 4.28 -6.28 2.69
N ASN A 49 4.85 -6.96 1.68
CA ASN A 49 6.25 -6.85 1.31
C ASN A 49 6.59 -5.63 0.41
N GLY A 50 5.63 -4.73 0.17
CA GLY A 50 5.79 -3.50 -0.61
C GLY A 50 5.69 -3.67 -2.12
N LEU A 51 5.16 -4.80 -2.65
CA LEU A 51 5.17 -5.05 -4.11
C LEU A 51 4.34 -4.02 -4.86
N LEU A 52 3.19 -3.69 -4.31
CA LEU A 52 2.30 -2.69 -4.90
C LEU A 52 2.92 -1.29 -4.87
N MET A 53 3.61 -0.92 -3.79
CA MET A 53 4.37 0.34 -3.72
C MET A 53 5.33 0.49 -4.92
N GLN A 54 6.15 -0.54 -5.17
CA GLN A 54 7.10 -0.55 -6.27
C GLN A 54 6.42 -0.54 -7.63
N SER A 55 5.40 -1.37 -7.82
CA SER A 55 4.66 -1.44 -9.08
C SER A 55 3.98 -0.11 -9.42
N LEU A 56 3.32 0.54 -8.46
CA LEU A 56 2.64 1.81 -8.70
C LEU A 56 3.59 2.95 -9.01
N ALA A 57 4.74 3.02 -8.33
CA ALA A 57 5.75 4.03 -8.66
C ALA A 57 6.29 3.85 -10.09
N ALA A 58 6.52 2.62 -10.54
CA ALA A 58 6.96 2.33 -11.90
C ALA A 58 5.87 2.64 -12.94
N TRP A 59 4.66 2.09 -12.76
CA TRP A 59 3.57 2.26 -13.73
C TRP A 59 3.05 3.70 -13.79
N ALA A 60 3.03 4.44 -12.67
CA ALA A 60 2.69 5.87 -12.72
C ALA A 60 3.74 6.67 -13.51
N GLY A 61 5.02 6.29 -13.39
CA GLY A 61 6.12 6.87 -14.19
C GLY A 61 5.95 6.65 -15.70
N GLU A 62 5.41 5.50 -16.11
CA GLU A 62 5.07 5.22 -17.52
C GLU A 62 3.97 6.17 -18.06
N GLU A 63 3.05 6.60 -17.20
CA GLU A 63 1.99 7.59 -17.50
C GLU A 63 2.48 9.05 -17.34
N GLY A 64 3.76 9.26 -17.01
CA GLY A 64 4.37 10.57 -16.86
C GLY A 64 4.21 11.21 -15.47
N TYR A 65 3.80 10.44 -14.46
CA TYR A 65 3.64 10.92 -13.09
C TYR A 65 4.76 10.45 -12.17
N ARG A 66 5.28 11.36 -11.34
CA ARG A 66 6.23 11.05 -10.27
C ARG A 66 5.46 10.78 -8.97
N VAL A 67 5.36 9.49 -8.61
CA VAL A 67 4.73 9.06 -7.37
C VAL A 67 5.78 8.66 -6.33
N GLU A 68 5.63 9.18 -5.12
CA GLU A 68 6.43 8.81 -3.97
C GLU A 68 5.66 7.81 -3.10
N PRO A 69 6.03 6.51 -3.11
CA PRO A 69 5.26 5.49 -2.42
C PRO A 69 5.63 5.37 -0.94
N TYR A 70 4.62 5.12 -0.12
CA TYR A 70 4.68 4.84 1.31
C TYR A 70 3.84 3.61 1.62
N GLY A 71 4.24 2.87 2.66
CA GLY A 71 3.56 1.65 3.08
C GLY A 71 3.16 1.73 4.55
N LEU A 72 1.98 1.21 4.88
CA LEU A 72 1.56 0.95 6.26
C LEU A 72 1.13 -0.50 6.36
N ASP A 73 1.70 -1.26 7.30
CA ASP A 73 1.24 -2.62 7.58
C ASP A 73 1.06 -2.85 9.08
N LEU A 74 0.08 -3.68 9.44
CA LEU A 74 -0.16 -4.08 10.82
C LEU A 74 0.88 -5.11 11.27
N ILE A 75 1.35 -5.95 10.35
CA ILE A 75 2.22 -7.08 10.62
C ILE A 75 3.68 -6.63 10.50
N GLY A 76 4.36 -6.47 11.63
CA GLY A 76 5.72 -5.93 11.69
C GLY A 76 6.76 -6.73 10.90
N SER A 77 6.60 -8.05 10.77
CA SER A 77 7.50 -8.90 9.97
C SER A 77 7.37 -8.66 8.46
N LEU A 78 6.15 -8.40 7.96
CA LEU A 78 5.92 -8.05 6.55
C LEU A 78 6.47 -6.66 6.24
N ALA A 79 6.26 -5.70 7.15
CA ALA A 79 6.90 -4.39 7.04
C ALA A 79 8.44 -4.49 7.05
N ALA A 80 9.01 -5.37 7.86
CA ALA A 80 10.46 -5.63 7.85
C ALA A 80 10.92 -6.24 6.51
N LEU A 81 10.16 -7.19 5.96
CA LEU A 81 10.42 -7.76 4.64
C LEU A 81 10.35 -6.68 3.53
N ALA A 82 9.36 -5.79 3.59
CA ALA A 82 9.27 -4.67 2.64
C ALA A 82 10.49 -3.76 2.69
N ARG A 83 10.94 -3.40 3.90
CA ARG A 83 12.15 -2.59 4.10
C ARG A 83 13.41 -3.29 3.58
N GLN A 84 13.51 -4.61 3.77
CA GLN A 84 14.62 -5.40 3.26
C GLN A 84 14.64 -5.43 1.73
N ARG A 85 13.47 -5.60 1.10
CA ARG A 85 13.36 -5.69 -0.35
C ARG A 85 13.49 -4.33 -1.06
N LEU A 86 13.06 -3.26 -0.39
CA LEU A 86 13.05 -1.89 -0.90
C LEU A 86 13.90 -0.97 0.01
N PRO A 87 15.22 -1.18 0.11
CA PRO A 87 16.07 -0.47 1.08
C PRO A 87 16.10 1.05 0.85
N HIS A 88 15.89 1.50 -0.38
CA HIS A 88 15.82 2.93 -0.74
C HIS A 88 14.52 3.63 -0.31
N TRP A 89 13.51 2.88 0.14
CA TRP A 89 12.27 3.37 0.72
C TRP A 89 12.00 2.80 2.11
N ALA A 90 13.03 2.28 2.79
CA ALA A 90 12.85 1.62 4.08
C ALA A 90 12.27 2.57 5.15
N ASP A 91 12.60 3.87 5.06
CA ASP A 91 12.08 4.95 5.90
C ASP A 91 10.63 5.35 5.56
N ARG A 92 10.07 4.84 4.45
CA ARG A 92 8.70 5.07 3.98
C ARG A 92 7.72 3.95 4.32
N VAL A 93 8.20 2.90 4.98
CA VAL A 93 7.38 1.76 5.43
C VAL A 93 7.15 1.89 6.93
N PHE A 94 5.88 1.96 7.33
CA PHE A 94 5.45 2.11 8.71
C PHE A 94 4.77 0.85 9.24
N ILE A 95 4.79 0.69 10.56
CA ILE A 95 4.05 -0.34 11.28
C ILE A 95 2.94 0.34 12.06
N GLY A 96 1.70 -0.10 11.89
CA GLY A 96 0.57 0.48 12.62
C GLY A 96 -0.79 -0.07 12.18
N ASN A 97 -1.79 0.13 13.03
CA ASN A 97 -3.18 -0.19 12.70
C ASN A 97 -3.83 1.02 12.03
N ILE A 98 -4.47 0.83 10.88
CA ILE A 98 -5.12 1.92 10.15
C ILE A 98 -6.16 2.67 10.99
N MET A 99 -6.73 2.04 12.00
CA MET A 99 -7.74 2.64 12.87
C MET A 99 -7.17 3.61 13.93
N ASP A 100 -5.87 3.54 14.25
CA ASP A 100 -5.27 4.33 15.34
C ASP A 100 -3.90 4.94 15.00
N TRP A 101 -3.29 4.53 13.89
CA TRP A 101 -2.00 5.04 13.47
C TRP A 101 -2.08 6.55 13.23
N ARG A 102 -1.10 7.28 13.77
CA ARG A 102 -0.99 8.72 13.61
C ARG A 102 -0.22 9.01 12.35
N VAL A 103 -0.93 9.58 11.37
CA VAL A 103 -0.34 9.94 10.09
C VAL A 103 0.72 11.03 10.28
N PRO A 104 1.95 10.88 9.74
CA PRO A 104 3.00 11.88 9.90
C PRO A 104 2.77 13.13 9.03
N PHE A 105 2.09 12.97 7.89
CA PHE A 105 1.67 14.01 6.97
C PHE A 105 0.59 13.47 6.03
N GLN A 106 -0.19 14.35 5.41
CA GLN A 106 -1.26 13.95 4.50
C GLN A 106 -0.74 13.52 3.12
N PHE A 107 -1.40 12.54 2.52
CA PHE A 107 -1.05 11.93 1.23
C PHE A 107 -1.96 12.42 0.10
N ASP A 108 -1.46 12.44 -1.13
CA ASP A 108 -2.26 12.78 -2.31
C ASP A 108 -3.19 11.62 -2.71
N PHE A 109 -2.73 10.40 -2.50
CA PHE A 109 -3.45 9.18 -2.84
C PHE A 109 -3.35 8.18 -1.68
N VAL A 110 -4.46 7.56 -1.31
CA VAL A 110 -4.48 6.47 -0.33
C VAL A 110 -5.22 5.27 -0.90
N ARG A 111 -4.56 4.11 -0.91
CA ARG A 111 -5.19 2.85 -1.27
C ARG A 111 -5.37 1.99 -0.03
N THR A 112 -6.56 1.42 0.11
CA THR A 112 -6.91 0.52 1.22
C THR A 112 -7.87 -0.56 0.74
N GLU A 113 -8.12 -1.54 1.61
CA GLU A 113 -9.16 -2.55 1.45
C GLU A 113 -10.13 -2.48 2.64
N LEU A 114 -11.43 -2.59 2.38
CA LEU A 114 -12.46 -2.43 3.42
C LEU A 114 -12.47 -3.61 4.40
N GLU A 115 -11.93 -4.76 4.00
CA GLU A 115 -11.76 -5.94 4.85
C GLU A 115 -10.80 -5.75 6.01
N TYR A 116 -9.97 -4.71 6.02
CA TYR A 116 -9.10 -4.40 7.16
C TYR A 116 -9.87 -3.97 8.40
N ALA A 117 -11.13 -3.57 8.24
CA ALA A 117 -12.04 -3.27 9.34
C ALA A 117 -13.26 -4.20 9.33
N PRO A 118 -13.78 -4.59 10.53
CA PRO A 118 -15.11 -5.20 10.64
C PRO A 118 -16.17 -4.35 9.94
N GLN A 119 -17.20 -4.98 9.38
CA GLN A 119 -18.20 -4.28 8.54
C GLN A 119 -18.80 -3.04 9.22
N HIS A 120 -19.09 -3.10 10.52
CA HIS A 120 -19.66 -1.99 11.29
C HIS A 120 -18.69 -0.82 11.53
N ARG A 121 -17.38 -1.02 11.32
CA ARG A 121 -16.33 0.02 11.46
C ARG A 121 -15.79 0.51 10.12
N ARG A 122 -16.24 -0.03 8.99
CA ARG A 122 -15.76 0.40 7.66
C ARG A 122 -16.03 1.87 7.39
N ARG A 123 -17.20 2.38 7.83
CA ARG A 123 -17.52 3.81 7.71
C ARG A 123 -16.52 4.67 8.47
N GLU A 124 -16.29 4.34 9.75
CA GLU A 124 -15.32 5.01 10.61
C GLU A 124 -13.92 5.02 9.98
N MET A 125 -13.48 3.89 9.41
CA MET A 125 -12.19 3.80 8.71
C MET A 125 -12.12 4.75 7.51
N VAL A 126 -13.16 4.78 6.67
CA VAL A 126 -13.20 5.65 5.49
C VAL A 126 -13.25 7.13 5.89
N GLU A 127 -14.06 7.49 6.88
CA GLU A 127 -14.15 8.87 7.40
C GLU A 127 -12.80 9.35 7.92
N ARG A 128 -12.08 8.48 8.66
CA ARG A 128 -10.72 8.76 9.14
C ARG A 128 -9.74 8.97 7.98
N LEU A 129 -9.77 8.10 6.96
CA LEU A 129 -8.90 8.23 5.78
C LEU A 129 -9.14 9.56 5.04
N LEU A 130 -10.40 9.91 4.80
CA LEU A 130 -10.77 11.14 4.10
C LEU A 130 -10.42 12.41 4.89
N SER A 131 -10.52 12.37 6.22
CA SER A 131 -10.34 13.56 7.07
C SER A 131 -8.90 13.76 7.55
N GLU A 132 -8.18 12.68 7.87
CA GLU A 132 -6.85 12.76 8.47
C GLU A 132 -5.73 12.42 7.49
N TYR A 133 -5.96 11.47 6.57
CA TYR A 133 -4.87 10.91 5.75
C TYR A 133 -4.73 11.61 4.41
N LEU A 134 -5.82 12.07 3.81
CA LEU A 134 -5.80 12.70 2.50
C LEU A 134 -5.55 14.21 2.57
N SER A 135 -4.69 14.67 1.68
CA SER A 135 -4.53 16.09 1.38
C SER A 135 -5.81 16.62 0.68
N PRO A 136 -6.10 17.93 0.74
CA PRO A 136 -7.21 18.51 0.00
C PRO A 136 -7.17 18.15 -1.49
N GLY A 137 -8.28 17.58 -1.99
CA GLY A 137 -8.39 17.11 -3.37
C GLY A 137 -7.65 15.79 -3.67
N GLY A 138 -7.16 15.10 -2.64
CA GLY A 138 -6.63 13.74 -2.76
C GLY A 138 -7.72 12.69 -3.03
N ARG A 139 -7.30 11.46 -3.31
CA ARG A 139 -8.18 10.33 -3.67
C ARG A 139 -7.95 9.10 -2.81
#